data_AF-A0A936BK55-F1
#
_entry.id   AF-A0A936BK55-F1
#
_cell.length_a   1.000
_cell.length_b   1.000
_cell.length_c   1.000
_cell.angle_alpha   90.00
_cell.angle_beta   90.00
_cell.angle_gamma   90.00
#
_symmetry.space_group_name_H-M   'P 1'
#
loop_
_entity.id
_entity.type
_entity.pdbx_description
1 polymer ?
#
loop_
_entity_poly.entity_id
_entity_poly.type
_entity_poly.pdbx_seq_one_letter_code
_entity_poly.pdbx_strand_id
1 'polypeptide(L)'
;MPPPAWQSPPACPRPSSAQPPKPSSRHPALLGIFADVHLQETADADPALFLSCLAALPPSNTERPSIEAALGNLPAPSAARWIAEHSEAVTPAFAARTALSYFQTDPEAASAWAHTLPAGPARDRALAGTAQAWGESGDAATATHTIEAITDPRLQTSTRFQIFSTLCQQDRPAALRWLATQPVSPEVRTNWETLTTAEASPAPLIPVSEHCD
;
A
#
# COMPACT_ATOMS: atom_id res chain seq x y z
N MET A 1 55.54 -21.97 29.61
CA MET A 1 54.37 -22.74 30.06
C MET A 1 53.18 -22.33 29.20
N PRO A 2 52.63 -23.21 28.34
CA PRO A 2 51.41 -22.91 27.60
C PRO A 2 50.16 -23.10 28.48
N PRO A 3 49.04 -22.41 28.20
CA PRO A 3 47.79 -22.47 28.96
C PRO A 3 47.02 -23.79 28.72
N PRO A 4 46.05 -24.15 29.60
CA PRO A 4 45.34 -25.43 29.53
C PRO A 4 44.45 -25.53 28.28
N ALA A 5 44.42 -26.74 27.71
CA ALA A 5 43.61 -27.10 26.56
C ALA A 5 42.11 -26.95 26.87
N TRP A 6 41.41 -26.18 26.04
CA TRP A 6 39.95 -26.12 26.02
C TRP A 6 39.40 -27.49 25.59
N GLN A 7 38.58 -28.10 26.43
CA GLN A 7 37.80 -29.29 26.06
C GLN A 7 36.56 -28.84 25.29
N SER A 8 36.37 -29.37 24.08
CA SER A 8 35.20 -29.08 23.25
C SER A 8 33.90 -29.49 23.95
N PRO A 9 32.81 -28.70 23.86
CA PRO A 9 31.50 -29.13 24.34
C PRO A 9 30.95 -30.30 23.50
N PRO A 10 30.06 -31.14 24.06
CA PRO A 10 29.52 -32.28 23.34
C PRO A 10 28.74 -31.83 22.10
N ALA A 11 28.95 -32.54 20.99
CA ALA A 11 28.31 -32.27 19.72
C ALA A 11 26.78 -32.33 19.84
N CYS A 12 26.09 -31.32 19.28
CA CYS A 12 24.65 -31.38 19.07
C CYS A 12 24.29 -32.66 18.29
N PRO A 13 23.19 -33.35 18.62
CA PRO A 13 22.76 -34.51 17.87
C PRO A 13 22.54 -34.11 16.41
N ARG A 14 23.15 -34.88 15.50
CA ARG A 14 22.96 -34.71 14.05
C ARG A 14 21.46 -34.85 13.75
N PRO A 15 20.86 -33.98 12.92
CA PRO A 15 19.53 -34.24 12.40
C PRO A 15 19.56 -35.58 11.66
N SER A 16 18.61 -36.44 11.99
CA SER A 16 18.39 -37.74 11.38
C SER A 16 18.44 -37.61 9.85
N SER A 17 19.12 -38.54 9.19
CA SER A 17 19.19 -38.68 7.73
C SER A 17 17.84 -39.14 7.16
N ALA A 18 16.81 -38.32 7.34
CA ALA A 18 15.58 -38.39 6.58
C ALA A 18 15.83 -37.64 5.26
N GLN A 19 15.76 -38.38 4.16
CA GLN A 19 15.84 -37.83 2.82
C GLN A 19 14.75 -36.76 2.65
N PRO A 20 15.03 -35.58 2.08
CA PRO A 20 14.00 -34.57 1.87
C PRO A 20 12.86 -35.19 1.07
N PRO A 21 11.58 -34.98 1.45
CA PRO A 21 10.47 -35.54 0.73
C PRO A 21 10.55 -35.05 -0.72
N LYS A 22 10.50 -36.00 -1.68
CA LYS A 22 10.44 -35.66 -3.11
C LYS A 22 9.27 -34.70 -3.32
N PRO A 23 9.43 -33.60 -4.11
CA PRO A 23 8.36 -32.66 -4.38
C PRO A 23 7.23 -33.43 -5.05
N SER A 24 6.25 -33.79 -4.24
CA SER A 24 5.07 -34.52 -4.69
C SER A 24 4.16 -33.48 -5.28
N SER A 25 3.96 -33.55 -6.58
CA SER A 25 2.92 -32.86 -7.32
C SER A 25 1.56 -33.10 -6.65
N ARG A 26 1.15 -32.17 -5.77
CA ARG A 26 -0.20 -32.10 -5.24
C ARG A 26 -0.76 -30.72 -5.54
N HIS A 27 -1.85 -30.76 -6.31
CA HIS A 27 -2.63 -29.66 -6.86
C HIS A 27 -3.14 -28.64 -5.81
N PRO A 28 -3.47 -27.40 -6.25
CA PRO A 28 -3.61 -26.19 -5.43
C PRO A 28 -4.94 -26.07 -4.66
N ALA A 29 -5.42 -27.16 -4.06
CA ALA A 29 -6.77 -27.25 -3.49
C ALA A 29 -6.85 -27.93 -2.12
N LEU A 30 -5.83 -27.81 -1.27
CA LEU A 30 -5.92 -28.12 0.17
C LEU A 30 -6.00 -26.83 1.01
N LEU A 31 -6.73 -25.88 0.45
CA LEU A 31 -7.27 -24.66 1.06
C LEU A 31 -8.38 -25.02 2.04
N GLY A 32 -8.44 -24.34 3.18
CA GLY A 32 -9.66 -24.37 3.97
C GLY A 32 -9.55 -23.58 5.26
N ILE A 33 -8.84 -24.12 6.25
CA ILE A 33 -8.76 -23.50 7.59
C ILE A 33 -7.38 -23.74 8.23
N PHE A 34 -6.84 -24.97 8.16
CA PHE A 34 -5.54 -25.30 8.77
C PHE A 34 -4.33 -24.73 8.02
N ALA A 35 -4.42 -24.59 6.70
CA ALA A 35 -3.37 -23.92 5.92
C ALA A 35 -3.30 -22.42 6.24
N ASP A 36 -4.45 -21.76 6.41
CA ASP A 36 -4.53 -20.33 6.75
C ASP A 36 -4.04 -20.05 8.17
N VAL A 37 -4.44 -20.87 9.16
CA VAL A 37 -3.96 -20.74 10.55
C VAL A 37 -2.44 -20.93 10.61
N HIS A 38 -1.89 -21.91 9.89
CA HIS A 38 -0.44 -22.15 9.87
C HIS A 38 0.33 -21.07 9.09
N LEU A 39 -0.26 -20.51 8.04
CA LEU A 39 0.29 -19.36 7.30
C LEU A 39 0.33 -18.09 8.16
N GLN A 40 -0.68 -17.87 9.00
CA GLN A 40 -0.72 -16.72 9.90
C GLN A 40 0.25 -16.87 11.08
N GLU A 41 0.35 -18.06 11.65
CA GLU A 41 1.33 -18.37 12.70
C GLU A 41 2.78 -18.31 12.18
N THR A 42 3.03 -18.71 10.93
CA THR A 42 4.34 -18.56 10.28
C THR A 42 4.65 -17.13 9.85
N ALA A 43 3.67 -16.32 9.48
CA ALA A 43 3.86 -14.89 9.23
C ALA A 43 4.36 -14.15 10.48
N ASP A 44 3.82 -14.50 11.65
CA ASP A 44 4.22 -13.90 12.93
C ASP A 44 5.56 -14.48 13.45
N ALA A 45 5.79 -15.78 13.28
CA ALA A 45 6.98 -16.47 13.81
C ALA A 45 8.22 -16.36 12.91
N ASP A 46 8.03 -16.42 11.59
CA ASP A 46 9.10 -16.36 10.58
C ASP A 46 8.60 -15.73 9.26
N PRO A 47 8.48 -14.40 9.22
CA PRO A 47 8.01 -13.68 8.03
C PRO A 47 8.91 -13.95 6.81
N ALA A 48 10.20 -14.26 6.99
CA ALA A 48 11.09 -14.57 5.87
C ALA A 48 10.72 -15.89 5.20
N LEU A 49 10.44 -16.93 6.00
CA LEU A 49 9.97 -18.22 5.49
C LEU A 49 8.61 -18.08 4.79
N PHE A 50 7.68 -17.33 5.37
CA PHE A 50 6.38 -17.05 4.75
C PHE A 50 6.52 -16.37 3.37
N LEU A 51 7.34 -15.32 3.28
CA LEU A 51 7.58 -14.59 2.04
C LEU A 51 8.27 -15.48 0.98
N SER A 52 9.13 -16.41 1.38
CA SER A 52 9.75 -17.37 0.46
C SER A 52 8.74 -18.36 -0.15
N CYS A 53 7.72 -18.76 0.61
CA CYS A 53 6.63 -19.59 0.10
C CYS A 53 5.77 -18.83 -0.93
N LEU A 54 5.51 -17.54 -0.70
CA LEU A 54 4.79 -16.69 -1.66
C LEU A 54 5.57 -16.52 -2.97
N ALA A 55 6.88 -16.35 -2.91
CA ALA A 55 7.73 -16.22 -4.09
C ALA A 55 7.75 -17.49 -4.97
N ALA A 56 7.38 -18.65 -4.42
CA ALA A 56 7.26 -19.90 -5.18
C ALA A 56 5.94 -19.99 -5.99
N LEU A 57 4.96 -19.12 -5.73
CA LEU A 57 3.71 -19.08 -6.48
C LEU A 57 3.90 -18.33 -7.80
N PRO A 58 3.41 -18.86 -8.94
CA PRO A 58 3.53 -18.16 -10.21
C PRO A 58 2.70 -16.86 -10.17
N PRO A 59 3.24 -15.72 -10.66
CA PRO A 59 2.50 -14.45 -10.77
C PRO A 59 1.46 -14.58 -11.89
N SER A 60 0.38 -15.29 -11.60
CA SER A 60 -0.74 -15.54 -12.50
C SER A 60 -1.98 -14.84 -11.99
N ASN A 61 -2.92 -14.55 -12.89
CA ASN A 61 -4.18 -13.92 -12.52
C ASN A 61 -5.00 -14.79 -11.55
N THR A 62 -4.81 -16.11 -11.59
CA THR A 62 -5.51 -17.08 -10.76
C THR A 62 -5.01 -17.09 -9.32
N GLU A 63 -3.69 -16.98 -9.11
CA GLU A 63 -3.08 -17.01 -7.76
C GLU A 63 -3.00 -15.64 -7.10
N ARG A 64 -3.09 -14.54 -7.88
CA ARG A 64 -3.01 -13.17 -7.36
C ARG A 64 -3.94 -12.90 -6.18
N PRO A 65 -5.24 -13.26 -6.20
CA PRO A 65 -6.11 -13.01 -5.05
C PRO A 65 -5.61 -13.69 -3.76
N SER A 66 -5.06 -14.90 -3.86
CA SER A 66 -4.47 -15.64 -2.73
C SER A 66 -3.21 -14.96 -2.21
N ILE A 67 -2.33 -14.51 -3.12
CA ILE A 67 -1.12 -13.74 -2.79
C ILE A 67 -1.50 -12.44 -2.07
N GLU A 68 -2.45 -11.67 -2.62
CA GLU A 68 -2.91 -10.42 -2.03
C GLU A 68 -3.58 -10.64 -0.66
N ALA A 69 -4.39 -11.68 -0.51
CA ALA A 69 -4.99 -12.02 0.78
C ALA A 69 -3.91 -12.34 1.83
N ALA A 70 -2.90 -13.14 1.46
CA ALA A 70 -1.78 -13.49 2.32
C ALA A 70 -0.96 -12.26 2.74
N LEU A 71 -0.59 -11.40 1.78
CA LEU A 71 0.14 -10.16 2.04
C LEU A 71 -0.67 -9.16 2.88
N GLY A 72 -2.00 -9.15 2.73
CA GLY A 72 -2.89 -8.27 3.48
C GLY A 72 -2.92 -8.56 4.99
N ASN A 73 -2.49 -9.76 5.41
CA ASN A 73 -2.38 -10.14 6.81
C ASN A 73 -1.00 -9.81 7.41
N LEU A 74 -0.03 -9.38 6.60
CA LEU A 74 1.30 -9.02 7.07
C LEU A 74 1.37 -7.56 7.56
N PRO A 75 2.30 -7.23 8.46
CA PRO A 75 2.70 -5.85 8.70
C PRO A 75 3.09 -5.16 7.40
N ALA A 76 2.72 -3.88 7.25
CA ALA A 76 2.94 -3.13 6.03
C ALA A 76 4.40 -3.14 5.53
N PRO A 77 5.44 -3.00 6.38
CA PRO A 77 6.84 -3.11 5.93
C PRO A 77 7.17 -4.46 5.29
N SER A 78 6.61 -5.56 5.81
CA SER A 78 6.84 -6.92 5.30
C SER A 78 6.15 -7.12 3.95
N ALA A 79 4.90 -6.70 3.82
CA ALA A 79 4.18 -6.74 2.54
C ALA A 79 4.86 -5.85 1.48
N ALA A 80 5.25 -4.64 1.87
CA ALA A 80 5.96 -3.68 1.04
C ALA A 80 7.27 -4.26 0.48
N ARG A 81 8.10 -4.88 1.34
CA ARG A 81 9.34 -5.54 0.92
C ARG A 81 9.09 -6.58 -0.17
N TRP A 82 8.09 -7.44 0.01
CA TRP A 82 7.79 -8.48 -0.98
C TRP A 82 7.31 -7.89 -2.30
N ILE A 83 6.42 -6.89 -2.27
CA ILE A 83 5.92 -6.20 -3.46
C ILE A 83 7.05 -5.51 -4.23
N ALA A 84 8.09 -4.99 -3.56
CA ALA A 84 9.23 -4.37 -4.24
C ALA A 84 9.98 -5.35 -5.14
N GLU A 85 10.00 -6.63 -4.79
CA GLU A 85 10.64 -7.70 -5.56
C GLU A 85 9.67 -8.35 -6.59
N HIS A 86 8.35 -8.27 -6.36
CA HIS A 86 7.33 -9.00 -7.13
C HIS A 86 6.13 -8.12 -7.52
N SER A 87 6.39 -6.87 -7.95
CA SER A 87 5.34 -5.87 -8.17
C SER A 87 4.28 -6.26 -9.21
N GLU A 88 4.62 -7.14 -10.15
CA GLU A 88 3.74 -7.70 -11.18
C GLU A 88 2.75 -8.74 -10.65
N ALA A 89 3.04 -9.30 -9.47
CA ALA A 89 2.19 -10.29 -8.84
C ALA A 89 0.96 -9.67 -8.14
N VAL A 90 0.97 -8.36 -7.90
CA VAL A 90 -0.13 -7.62 -7.25
C VAL A 90 -0.82 -6.66 -8.20
N THR A 91 -2.06 -6.30 -7.87
CA THR A 91 -2.78 -5.23 -8.55
C THR A 91 -2.24 -3.86 -8.14
N PRO A 92 -2.35 -2.85 -9.02
CA PRO A 92 -2.02 -1.49 -8.65
C PRO A 92 -2.84 -0.95 -7.47
N ALA A 93 -4.09 -1.40 -7.34
CA ALA A 93 -4.94 -1.06 -6.21
C ALA A 93 -4.42 -1.66 -4.90
N PHE A 94 -3.90 -2.89 -4.93
CA PHE A 94 -3.28 -3.50 -3.76
C PHE A 94 -2.02 -2.75 -3.33
N ALA A 95 -1.15 -2.38 -4.28
CA ALA A 95 0.04 -1.59 -3.98
C ALA A 95 -0.31 -0.23 -3.32
N ALA A 96 -1.35 0.47 -3.81
CA ALA A 96 -1.85 1.69 -3.18
C ALA A 96 -2.33 1.46 -1.73
N ARG A 97 -3.08 0.38 -1.49
CA ARG A 97 -3.54 0.04 -0.13
C ARG A 97 -2.37 -0.28 0.80
N THR A 98 -1.34 -0.99 0.34
CA THR A 98 -0.13 -1.24 1.12
C THR A 98 0.59 0.06 1.45
N ALA A 99 0.69 1.00 0.49
CA ALA A 99 1.27 2.32 0.70
C ALA A 99 0.55 3.06 1.85
N LEU A 100 -0.78 3.10 1.80
CA LEU A 100 -1.61 3.74 2.81
C LEU A 100 -1.45 3.06 4.18
N SER A 101 -1.46 1.73 4.23
CA SER A 101 -1.25 0.99 5.48
C SER A 101 0.13 1.25 6.07
N TYR A 102 1.16 1.38 5.24
CA TYR A 102 2.52 1.68 5.69
C TYR A 102 2.59 3.11 6.23
N PHE A 103 1.98 4.06 5.51
CA PHE A 103 1.94 5.46 5.87
C PHE A 103 1.37 5.71 7.28
N GLN A 104 0.34 4.96 7.67
CA GLN A 104 -0.27 5.07 9.01
C GLN A 104 0.72 4.78 10.15
N THR A 105 1.77 4.01 9.87
CA THR A 105 2.81 3.66 10.86
C THR A 105 4.10 4.46 10.68
N ASP A 106 4.48 4.72 9.43
CA ASP A 106 5.71 5.43 9.07
C ASP A 106 5.52 6.12 7.69
N PRO A 107 5.11 7.40 7.68
CA PRO A 107 4.89 8.18 6.45
C PRO A 107 6.13 8.28 5.55
N GLU A 108 7.31 8.42 6.15
CA GLU A 108 8.57 8.58 5.43
C GLU A 108 9.00 7.26 4.79
N ALA A 109 8.92 6.16 5.53
CA ALA A 109 9.25 4.83 5.00
C ALA A 109 8.27 4.39 3.90
N ALA A 110 6.98 4.72 4.03
CA ALA A 110 5.98 4.46 2.99
C ALA A 110 6.29 5.23 1.69
N SER A 111 6.68 6.50 1.82
CA SER A 111 7.10 7.34 0.70
C SER A 111 8.35 6.79 0.03
N ALA A 112 9.38 6.49 0.82
CA ALA A 112 10.62 5.89 0.32
C ALA A 112 10.34 4.57 -0.41
N TRP A 113 9.52 3.69 0.17
CA TRP A 113 9.14 2.41 -0.45
C TRP A 113 8.43 2.60 -1.78
N ALA A 114 7.45 3.50 -1.89
CA ALA A 114 6.74 3.74 -3.14
C ALA A 114 7.70 4.15 -4.27
N HIS A 115 8.78 4.88 -3.96
CA HIS A 115 9.84 5.22 -4.91
C HIS A 115 10.76 4.04 -5.31
N THR A 116 10.87 3.00 -4.48
CA THR A 116 11.69 1.81 -4.80
C THR A 116 11.02 0.85 -5.78
N LEU A 117 9.70 0.95 -5.96
CA LEU A 117 8.98 0.05 -6.87
C LEU A 117 9.44 0.23 -8.32
N PRO A 118 9.48 -0.84 -9.13
CA PRO A 118 9.75 -0.73 -10.56
C PRO A 118 8.76 0.21 -11.27
N ALA A 119 9.22 0.90 -12.32
CA ALA A 119 8.34 1.76 -13.12
C ALA A 119 7.16 0.97 -13.70
N GLY A 120 5.94 1.44 -13.43
CA GLY A 120 4.72 0.79 -13.87
C GLY A 120 3.49 1.16 -13.03
N PRO A 121 2.33 0.56 -13.34
CA PRO A 121 1.07 0.94 -12.71
C PRO A 121 1.04 0.77 -11.19
N ALA A 122 1.72 -0.26 -10.65
CA ALA A 122 1.78 -0.50 -9.21
C ALA A 122 2.53 0.62 -8.47
N ARG A 123 3.70 1.03 -8.97
CA ARG A 123 4.44 2.18 -8.46
C ARG A 123 3.62 3.46 -8.51
N ASP A 124 3.06 3.76 -9.68
CA ASP A 124 2.29 4.98 -9.89
C ASP A 124 1.06 5.06 -8.95
N ARG A 125 0.39 3.93 -8.69
CA ARG A 125 -0.70 3.86 -7.72
C ARG A 125 -0.26 3.90 -6.27
N ALA A 126 0.88 3.31 -5.92
CA ALA A 126 1.46 3.46 -4.58
C ALA A 126 1.79 4.93 -4.29
N LEU A 127 2.46 5.62 -5.23
CA LEU A 127 2.75 7.05 -5.15
C LEU A 127 1.48 7.90 -5.05
N ALA A 128 0.45 7.59 -5.84
CA ALA A 128 -0.84 8.29 -5.75
C ALA A 128 -1.50 8.15 -4.37
N GLY A 129 -1.48 6.93 -3.80
CA GLY A 129 -1.99 6.68 -2.45
C GLY A 129 -1.21 7.44 -1.39
N THR A 130 0.12 7.41 -1.46
CA THR A 130 0.99 8.17 -0.54
C THR A 130 0.77 9.68 -0.66
N ALA A 131 0.65 10.22 -1.88
CA ALA A 131 0.39 11.63 -2.10
C ALA A 131 -0.96 12.06 -1.51
N GLN A 132 -1.99 11.23 -1.66
CA GLN A 132 -3.29 11.46 -1.04
C GLN A 132 -3.17 11.50 0.49
N ALA A 133 -2.43 10.56 1.10
CA ALA A 133 -2.23 10.52 2.55
C ALA A 133 -1.49 11.76 3.08
N TRP A 134 -0.47 12.25 2.37
CA TRP A 134 0.18 13.53 2.70
C TRP A 134 -0.77 14.73 2.59
N GLY A 135 -1.64 14.74 1.56
CA GLY A 135 -2.68 15.75 1.43
C GLY A 135 -3.67 15.72 2.59
N GLU A 136 -4.12 14.53 3.00
CA GLU A 136 -5.01 14.32 4.14
C GLU A 136 -4.36 14.76 5.47
N SER A 137 -3.05 14.56 5.64
CA SER A 137 -2.31 15.02 6.82
C SER A 137 -2.03 16.52 6.84
N GLY A 138 -2.36 17.25 5.76
CA GLY A 138 -2.13 18.69 5.61
C GLY A 138 -0.76 19.07 5.05
N ASP A 139 0.09 18.11 4.68
CA ASP A 139 1.38 18.38 4.02
C ASP A 139 1.22 18.39 2.50
N ALA A 140 0.57 19.45 2.02
CA ALA A 140 0.30 19.63 0.61
C ALA A 140 1.57 19.80 -0.25
N ALA A 141 2.70 20.20 0.35
CA ALA A 141 3.97 20.38 -0.35
C ALA A 141 4.61 19.02 -0.66
N THR A 142 4.70 18.14 0.34
CA THR A 142 5.18 16.77 0.15
C THR A 142 4.25 15.97 -0.76
N ALA A 143 2.93 16.19 -0.65
CA ALA A 143 1.96 15.63 -1.59
C ALA A 143 2.26 16.04 -3.04
N THR A 144 2.51 17.34 -3.31
CA THR A 144 2.88 17.82 -4.66
C THR A 144 4.15 17.15 -5.19
N HIS A 145 5.21 17.08 -4.39
CA HIS A 145 6.45 16.41 -4.80
C HIS A 145 6.22 14.92 -5.11
N THR A 146 5.40 14.24 -4.31
CA THR A 146 5.06 12.82 -4.53
C THR A 146 4.28 12.63 -5.84
N ILE A 147 3.36 13.54 -6.19
CA ILE A 147 2.59 13.51 -7.44
C ILE A 147 3.51 13.65 -8.66
N GLU A 148 4.56 14.46 -8.57
CA GLU A 148 5.51 14.68 -9.67
C GLU A 148 6.27 13.42 -10.07
N ALA A 149 6.41 12.48 -9.14
CA ALA A 149 7.03 11.18 -9.39
C ALA A 149 6.10 10.16 -10.08
N ILE A 150 4.79 10.44 -10.18
CA ILE A 150 3.83 9.60 -10.91
C ILE A 150 4.07 9.76 -12.41
N THR A 151 4.25 8.64 -13.12
CA THR A 151 4.61 8.66 -14.54
C THR A 151 3.38 8.77 -15.44
N ASP A 152 2.24 8.16 -15.07
CA ASP A 152 0.96 8.30 -15.78
C ASP A 152 0.37 9.72 -15.62
N PRO A 153 0.28 10.53 -16.71
CA PRO A 153 -0.23 11.90 -16.63
C PRO A 153 -1.70 12.00 -16.23
N ARG A 154 -2.52 11.00 -16.58
CA ARG A 154 -3.94 10.96 -16.21
C ARG A 154 -4.08 10.70 -14.72
N LEU A 155 -3.35 9.71 -14.21
CA LEU A 155 -3.34 9.42 -12.77
C LEU A 155 -2.84 10.64 -12.00
N GLN A 156 -1.72 11.20 -12.43
CA GLN A 156 -1.13 12.40 -11.86
C GLN A 156 -2.14 13.59 -11.79
N THR A 157 -2.89 13.84 -12.86
CA THR A 157 -3.93 14.89 -12.88
C THR A 157 -5.08 14.58 -11.93
N SER A 158 -5.53 13.31 -11.90
CA SER A 158 -6.62 12.89 -11.03
C SER A 158 -6.25 12.94 -9.55
N THR A 159 -5.01 12.59 -9.19
CA THR A 159 -4.49 12.68 -7.82
C THR A 159 -4.39 14.13 -7.37
N ARG A 160 -3.99 15.08 -8.24
CA ARG A 160 -4.05 16.51 -7.91
C ARG A 160 -5.45 16.98 -7.57
N PHE A 161 -6.44 16.55 -8.34
CA PHE A 161 -7.83 16.91 -8.06
C PHE A 161 -8.32 16.32 -6.74
N GLN A 162 -7.98 15.06 -6.45
CA GLN A 162 -8.34 14.42 -5.18
C GLN A 162 -7.77 15.18 -3.99
N ILE A 163 -6.47 15.52 -4.02
CA ILE A 163 -5.84 16.31 -2.97
C ILE A 163 -6.47 17.71 -2.87
N PHE A 164 -6.73 18.38 -3.99
CA PHE A 164 -7.44 19.66 -3.99
C PHE A 164 -8.81 19.56 -3.29
N SER A 165 -9.59 18.52 -3.61
CA SER A 165 -10.90 18.28 -3.00
C SER A 165 -10.77 18.06 -1.49
N THR A 166 -9.80 17.25 -1.05
CA THR A 166 -9.52 17.05 0.37
C THR A 166 -9.13 18.36 1.07
N LEU A 167 -8.21 19.13 0.49
CA LEU A 167 -7.79 20.41 1.05
C LEU A 167 -8.96 21.40 1.11
N CYS A 168 -9.87 21.40 0.12
CA CYS A 168 -11.06 22.24 0.12
C CYS A 168 -11.99 21.95 1.30
N GLN A 169 -12.08 20.68 1.72
CA GLN A 169 -12.87 20.28 2.89
C GLN A 169 -12.22 20.71 4.21
N GLN A 170 -10.89 20.87 4.23
CA GLN A 170 -10.12 21.26 5.41
C GLN A 170 -9.99 22.79 5.55
N ASP A 171 -9.47 23.45 4.51
CA ASP A 171 -9.26 24.89 4.41
C ASP A 171 -9.32 25.31 2.93
N ARG A 172 -10.50 25.78 2.52
CA ARG A 172 -10.74 26.21 1.13
C ARG A 172 -9.81 27.34 0.67
N PRO A 173 -9.61 28.45 1.40
CA PRO A 173 -8.61 29.45 1.02
C PRO A 173 -7.20 28.88 0.83
N ALA A 174 -6.75 27.92 1.64
CA ALA A 174 -5.49 27.23 1.44
C ALA A 174 -5.48 26.34 0.20
N ALA A 175 -6.56 25.59 -0.04
CA ALA A 175 -6.71 24.74 -1.21
C ALA A 175 -6.62 25.53 -2.52
N LEU A 176 -7.25 26.71 -2.58
CA LEU A 176 -7.19 27.60 -3.75
C LEU A 176 -5.77 28.14 -4.00
N ARG A 177 -5.05 28.50 -2.92
CA ARG A 177 -3.63 28.90 -3.02
C ARG A 177 -2.77 27.75 -3.54
N TRP A 178 -2.97 26.55 -3.04
CA TRP A 178 -2.27 25.35 -3.51
C TRP A 178 -2.59 25.03 -4.98
N LEU A 179 -3.86 25.12 -5.39
CA LEU A 179 -4.28 24.89 -6.77
C LEU A 179 -3.65 25.90 -7.75
N ALA A 180 -3.48 27.15 -7.31
CA ALA A 180 -2.80 28.17 -8.11
C ALA A 180 -1.34 27.83 -8.41
N THR A 181 -0.67 27.01 -7.58
CA THR A 181 0.72 26.56 -7.81
C THR A 181 0.79 25.26 -8.62
N GLN A 182 -0.32 24.57 -8.85
CA GLN A 182 -0.29 23.29 -9.56
C GLN A 182 -0.13 23.48 -11.08
N PRO A 183 0.58 22.56 -11.76
CA PRO A 183 0.79 22.58 -13.21
C PRO A 183 -0.44 22.10 -13.98
N VAL A 184 -1.56 22.80 -13.83
CA VAL A 184 -2.82 22.57 -14.55
C VAL A 184 -3.15 23.75 -15.45
N SER A 185 -3.88 23.50 -16.54
CA SER A 185 -4.31 24.58 -17.43
C SER A 185 -5.29 25.54 -16.72
N PRO A 186 -5.41 26.81 -17.16
CA PRO A 186 -6.38 27.75 -16.58
C PRO A 186 -7.83 27.26 -16.66
N GLU A 187 -8.16 26.51 -17.72
CA GLU A 187 -9.48 25.90 -17.90
C GLU A 187 -9.75 24.81 -16.86
N VAL A 188 -8.79 23.89 -16.66
CA VAL A 188 -8.90 22.83 -15.65
C VAL A 188 -9.00 23.42 -14.25
N ARG A 189 -8.19 24.44 -13.95
CA ARG A 189 -8.24 25.17 -12.68
C ARG A 189 -9.64 25.72 -12.41
N THR A 190 -10.17 26.51 -13.35
CA THR A 190 -11.52 27.09 -13.24
C THR A 190 -12.58 26.01 -13.03
N ASN A 191 -12.51 24.91 -13.78
CA ASN A 191 -13.46 23.79 -13.63
C ASN A 191 -13.40 23.13 -12.24
N TRP A 192 -12.23 22.98 -11.65
CA TRP A 192 -12.11 22.39 -10.30
C TRP A 192 -12.65 23.34 -9.22
N GLU A 193 -12.41 24.64 -9.37
CA GLU A 193 -12.94 25.68 -8.48
C GLU A 193 -14.48 25.71 -8.50
N THR A 194 -15.11 25.56 -9.67
CA THR A 194 -16.58 25.54 -9.77
C THR A 194 -17.19 24.28 -9.14
N LEU A 195 -16.62 23.10 -9.42
CA LEU A 195 -17.11 21.81 -8.87
C LEU A 195 -17.14 21.81 -7.34
N THR A 196 -16.07 22.28 -6.72
CA THR A 196 -15.94 22.34 -5.25
C THR A 196 -16.75 23.49 -4.62
N THR A 197 -17.25 24.45 -5.41
CA THR A 197 -18.21 25.47 -4.94
C THR A 197 -19.63 24.90 -4.85
N ALA A 198 -20.05 24.09 -5.83
CA ALA A 198 -21.39 23.55 -5.91
C ALA A 198 -21.71 22.54 -4.79
N GLU A 199 -20.74 21.73 -4.37
CA GLU A 199 -20.89 20.78 -3.25
C GLU A 199 -21.02 21.46 -1.87
N ALA A 200 -20.61 22.73 -1.73
CA ALA A 200 -20.63 23.45 -0.46
C ALA A 200 -21.95 24.19 -0.17
N SER A 201 -22.96 24.10 -1.05
CA SER A 201 -24.26 24.71 -0.79
C SER A 201 -25.04 23.86 0.21
N PRO A 202 -25.37 24.35 1.43
CA PRO A 202 -26.31 23.64 2.29
C PRO A 202 -27.63 23.50 1.54
N ALA A 203 -28.18 22.28 1.50
CA ALA A 203 -29.53 22.06 1.00
C ALA A 203 -30.47 23.05 1.69
N PRO A 204 -31.39 23.73 0.97
CA PRO A 204 -32.34 24.61 1.63
C PRO A 204 -33.09 23.77 2.67
N LEU A 205 -33.05 24.22 3.93
CA LEU A 205 -33.89 23.69 4.99
C LEU A 205 -35.33 23.86 4.50
N ILE A 206 -35.94 22.77 4.05
CA ILE A 206 -37.37 22.75 3.75
C ILE A 206 -38.05 23.10 5.07
N PRO A 207 -38.77 24.23 5.19
CA PRO A 207 -39.52 24.50 6.39
C PRO A 207 -40.55 23.38 6.54
N VAL A 208 -40.43 22.61 7.62
CA VAL A 208 -41.48 21.69 8.04
C VAL A 208 -42.65 22.58 8.43
N SER A 209 -43.61 22.71 7.53
CA SER A 209 -44.89 23.35 7.84
C SER A 209 -45.56 22.52 8.94
N GLU A 210 -45.50 23.01 10.18
CA GLU A 210 -46.39 22.57 11.25
C GLU A 210 -47.83 22.71 10.75
N HIS A 211 -48.51 21.57 10.58
CA HIS A 211 -49.96 21.54 10.39
C HIS A 211 -50.60 21.95 11.72
N CYS A 212 -51.15 23.17 11.77
CA CYS A 212 -52.27 23.48 12.64
C CYS A 212 -53.54 22.94 11.99
N ASP A 213 -54.09 21.85 12.55
CA ASP A 213 -55.48 21.70 13.03
C ASP A 213 -55.73 20.25 13.50
#